data_AF-A0A0R3LS81-F1
#
_entry.id   AF-A0A0R3LS81-F1
#
_cell.length_a   1.000
_cell.length_b   1.000
_cell.length_c   1.000
_cell.angle_alpha   90.00
_cell.angle_beta   90.00
_cell.angle_gamma   90.00
#
_symmetry.space_group_name_H-M   'P 1'
#
loop_
_entity.id
_entity.type
_entity.pdbx_description
1 polymer ?
#
loop_
_entity_poly.entity_id
_entity_poly.type
_entity_poly.pdbx_seq_one_letter_code
_entity_poly.pdbx_strand_id
1 'polypeptide(L)'
;MYCRLPLVYLKRRWKHQRFVNTNFEVKIVPTENVTSAQERKLILSFAREIGLDFGELDTLRDRGTGKLYIVDAAKTPFGPPGRLSFLQKRKAVKRISAAFRSEFLAVHL
;
A
#
# COMPACT_ATOMS: atom_id res chain seq x y z
N MET A 1 0.40 2.42 -19.27
CA MET A 1 0.62 1.23 -18.42
C MET A 1 0.80 1.69 -16.99
N TYR A 2 -0.15 1.38 -16.12
CA TYR A 2 -0.19 1.78 -14.71
C TYR A 2 0.91 1.07 -13.92
N CYS A 3 1.84 1.79 -13.30
CA CYS A 3 3.08 1.18 -12.79
C CYS A 3 3.63 1.82 -11.51
N ARG A 4 2.76 2.14 -10.52
CA ARG A 4 3.24 2.84 -9.33
C ARG A 4 2.67 2.31 -8.02
N LEU A 5 3.54 2.31 -7.01
CA LEU A 5 3.21 2.11 -5.60
C LEU A 5 3.38 3.46 -4.87
N PRO A 6 2.41 4.40 -4.99
CA PRO A 6 2.59 5.79 -4.56
C PRO A 6 2.56 5.96 -3.04
N LEU A 7 2.11 4.95 -2.30
CA LEU A 7 1.88 5.04 -0.87
C LEU A 7 2.04 3.68 -0.20
N VAL A 8 2.69 3.68 0.97
CA VAL A 8 2.74 2.54 1.87
C VAL A 8 2.37 2.97 3.28
N TYR A 9 1.53 2.15 3.92
CA TYR A 9 1.24 2.24 5.34
C TYR A 9 2.00 1.14 6.09
N LEU A 10 2.97 1.52 6.91
CA LEU A 10 3.58 0.59 7.85
C LEU A 10 2.67 0.47 9.08
N LYS A 11 1.94 -0.64 9.17
CA LYS A 11 0.99 -0.97 10.24
C LYS A 11 1.68 -1.85 11.29
N ARG A 12 1.59 -1.52 12.58
CA ARG A 12 2.06 -2.38 13.68
C ARG A 12 0.91 -2.76 14.59
N ARG A 13 0.84 -4.05 14.97
CA ARG A 13 -0.19 -4.64 15.84
C ARG A 13 0.45 -5.33 17.03
N TRP A 14 -0.25 -5.36 18.16
CA TRP A 14 0.19 -6.14 19.32
C TRP A 14 0.10 -7.62 18.98
N LYS A 15 1.07 -8.41 19.43
CA LYS A 15 1.11 -9.86 19.15
C LYS A 15 -0.18 -10.57 19.58
N HIS A 16 -0.74 -10.19 20.74
CA HIS A 16 -1.97 -10.77 21.29
C HIS A 16 -3.25 -10.29 20.55
N GLN A 17 -3.16 -9.27 19.69
CA GLN A 17 -4.26 -8.73 18.88
C GLN A 17 -3.97 -8.83 17.37
N ARG A 18 -3.00 -9.65 16.95
CA ARG A 18 -2.51 -9.64 15.55
C ARG A 18 -3.57 -9.93 14.49
N PHE A 19 -4.65 -10.62 14.87
CA PHE A 19 -5.77 -10.99 14.00
C PHE A 19 -6.91 -9.97 13.97
N VAL A 20 -6.86 -8.91 14.79
CA VAL A 20 -7.85 -7.82 14.73
C VAL A 20 -7.34 -6.70 13.83
N ASN A 21 -8.25 -5.91 13.22
CA ASN A 21 -7.86 -4.83 12.32
C ASN A 21 -7.29 -3.59 13.06
N THR A 22 -7.30 -3.61 14.39
CA THR A 22 -6.76 -2.52 15.22
C THR A 22 -5.24 -2.55 15.21
N ASN A 23 -4.64 -1.50 14.64
CA ASN A 23 -3.22 -1.23 14.75
C ASN A 23 -2.94 -0.49 16.06
N PHE A 24 -1.74 -0.54 16.63
CA PHE A 24 -1.31 0.39 17.68
C PHE A 24 -0.49 1.55 17.12
N GLU A 25 0.17 1.35 15.97
CA GLU A 25 0.91 2.37 15.25
C GLU A 25 0.64 2.22 13.74
N VAL A 26 0.50 3.36 13.05
CA VAL A 26 0.50 3.42 11.59
C VAL A 26 1.39 4.58 11.15
N LYS A 27 2.31 4.31 10.22
CA LYS A 27 3.17 5.33 9.61
C LYS A 27 3.01 5.34 8.09
N ILE A 28 3.04 6.53 7.50
CA ILE A 28 3.26 6.68 6.06
C ILE A 28 4.77 6.71 5.84
N VAL A 29 5.30 5.73 5.13
CA VAL A 29 6.74 5.61 4.85
C VAL A 29 7.00 5.65 3.35
N PRO A 30 8.20 6.05 2.91
CA PRO A 30 8.62 5.82 1.53
C PRO A 30 8.59 4.32 1.20
N THR A 31 8.15 3.97 0.00
CA THR A 31 7.98 2.57 -0.44
C THR A 31 9.31 1.81 -0.42
N GLU A 32 10.38 2.50 -0.79
CA GLU A 32 11.77 2.05 -0.80
C GLU A 32 12.33 1.72 0.59
N ASN A 33 11.76 2.27 1.66
CA ASN A 33 12.20 1.95 3.02
C ASN A 33 11.77 0.56 3.47
N VAL A 34 10.77 -0.04 2.81
CA VAL A 34 10.15 -1.30 3.23
C VAL A 34 10.04 -2.33 2.10
N THR A 35 10.50 -2.00 0.91
CA THR A 35 10.56 -2.90 -0.24
C THR A 35 11.87 -2.75 -1.01
N SER A 36 12.37 -3.86 -1.56
CA SER A 36 13.46 -3.85 -2.54
C SER A 36 12.94 -3.52 -3.95
N ALA A 37 13.85 -3.18 -4.87
CA ALA A 37 13.47 -2.98 -6.28
C ALA A 37 12.84 -4.22 -6.91
N GLN A 38 13.36 -5.41 -6.57
CA GLN A 38 12.82 -6.67 -7.04
C GLN A 38 11.43 -6.94 -6.48
N GLU A 39 11.20 -6.69 -5.19
CA GLU A 39 9.87 -6.83 -4.58
C GLU A 39 8.86 -5.91 -5.25
N ARG A 40 9.21 -4.64 -5.52
CA ARG A 40 8.32 -3.72 -6.24
C ARG A 40 7.97 -4.22 -7.64
N LYS A 41 8.94 -4.76 -8.38
CA LYS A 41 8.70 -5.34 -9.70
C LYS A 41 7.71 -6.52 -9.63
N LEU A 42 7.90 -7.40 -8.65
CA LEU A 42 7.01 -8.55 -8.44
C LEU A 42 5.60 -8.12 -8.00
N ILE A 43 5.48 -7.15 -7.10
CA ILE A 43 4.19 -6.60 -6.66
C ILE A 43 3.42 -5.99 -7.85
N LEU A 44 4.10 -5.24 -8.72
CA LEU A 44 3.49 -4.65 -9.90
C LEU A 44 3.12 -5.69 -10.96
N SER A 45 3.90 -6.76 -11.11
CA SER A 45 3.55 -7.91 -11.96
C SER A 45 2.30 -8.59 -11.44
N PHE A 46 2.26 -8.89 -10.14
CA PHE A 46 1.10 -9.49 -9.47
C PHE A 46 -0.16 -8.65 -9.69
N ALA A 47 -0.11 -7.35 -9.42
CA ALA A 47 -1.26 -6.46 -9.60
C ALA A 47 -1.76 -6.46 -11.05
N ARG A 48 -0.85 -6.48 -12.03
CA ARG A 48 -1.21 -6.57 -13.45
C ARG A 48 -1.87 -7.89 -13.81
N GLU A 49 -1.31 -9.00 -13.35
CA GLU A 49 -1.81 -10.35 -13.64
C GLU A 49 -3.22 -10.59 -13.10
N ILE A 50 -3.58 -9.98 -11.97
CA ILE A 50 -4.92 -10.06 -11.40
C ILE A 50 -5.88 -8.96 -11.88
N GLY A 51 -5.44 -8.04 -12.74
CA GLY A 51 -6.25 -6.91 -13.22
C GLY A 51 -6.55 -5.85 -12.15
N LEU A 52 -5.62 -5.60 -11.23
CA LEU A 52 -5.75 -4.58 -10.19
C LEU A 52 -5.10 -3.26 -10.65
N ASP A 53 -5.86 -2.46 -11.41
CA ASP A 53 -5.40 -1.14 -11.87
C ASP A 53 -5.36 -0.10 -10.74
N PHE A 54 -6.28 -0.21 -9.77
CA PHE A 54 -6.35 0.64 -8.59
C PHE A 54 -6.84 -0.17 -7.39
N GLY A 55 -6.11 -0.11 -6.27
CA GLY A 55 -6.46 -0.84 -5.05
C GLY A 55 -5.43 -0.74 -3.94
N GLU A 56 -5.60 -1.58 -2.91
CA GLU A 56 -4.66 -1.77 -1.82
C GLU A 56 -4.26 -3.25 -1.73
N LEU A 57 -2.97 -3.50 -1.51
CA LEU A 57 -2.45 -4.82 -1.21
C LEU A 57 -2.02 -4.84 0.25
N ASP A 58 -2.57 -5.76 1.05
CA ASP A 58 -2.04 -6.01 2.38
C ASP A 58 -0.90 -7.02 2.27
N THR A 59 0.22 -6.67 2.91
CA THR A 59 1.45 -7.46 2.87
C THR A 59 1.99 -7.73 4.26
N LEU A 60 2.60 -8.90 4.44
CA LEU A 60 3.31 -9.30 5.65
C LEU A 60 4.75 -9.66 5.30
N ARG A 61 5.69 -9.23 6.14
CA ARG A 61 7.10 -9.63 6.01
C ARG A 61 7.41 -10.65 7.09
N ASP A 62 7.86 -11.82 6.67
CA ASP A 62 8.39 -12.81 7.60
C ASP A 62 9.73 -12.36 8.16
N ARG A 63 9.91 -12.47 9.49
CA ARG A 63 11.12 -11.98 10.18
C ARG A 63 12.30 -12.95 10.04
N GLY A 64 12.04 -14.25 9.88
CA GLY A 64 13.09 -15.26 9.78
C GLY A 64 13.75 -15.28 8.40
N THR A 65 12.93 -15.30 7.35
CA THR A 65 13.37 -15.37 5.95
C THR A 65 13.52 -14.01 5.28
N GLY A 66 12.91 -12.97 5.84
CA GLY A 66 12.83 -11.64 5.22
C GLY A 66 11.86 -11.57 4.05
N LYS A 67 11.19 -12.66 3.65
CA LYS A 67 10.27 -12.68 2.50
C LYS A 67 9.02 -11.83 2.75
N LEU A 68 8.61 -11.09 1.72
CA LEU A 68 7.35 -10.32 1.70
C LEU A 68 6.26 -11.14 1.01
N TYR A 69 5.11 -11.27 1.66
CA TYR A 69 3.94 -11.99 1.15
C TYR A 69 2.78 -11.01 0.97
N ILE A 70 2.08 -11.12 -0.15
CA ILE A 70 0.77 -10.47 -0.35
C ILE A 70 -0.28 -11.41 0.25
N VAL A 71 -1.07 -10.90 1.20
CA VAL A 71 -2.07 -11.70 1.92
C VAL A 71 -3.51 -11.32 1.58
N ASP A 72 -3.71 -10.13 1.01
CA ASP A 72 -5.00 -9.69 0.49
C ASP A 72 -4.82 -8.66 -0.63
N ALA A 73 -5.80 -8.61 -1.55
CA ALA A 73 -5.82 -7.68 -2.67
C ALA A 73 -7.22 -7.08 -2.85
N ALA A 74 -7.37 -5.81 -2.47
CA ALA A 74 -8.65 -5.12 -2.45
C ALA A 74 -8.77 -4.08 -3.57
N LYS A 75 -9.76 -4.26 -4.46
CA LYS A 75 -10.14 -3.27 -5.51
C LYS A 75 -10.97 -2.09 -5.00
N THR A 76 -11.54 -2.21 -3.79
CA THR A 76 -12.29 -1.16 -3.10
C THR A 76 -11.58 -0.81 -1.80
N PRO A 77 -10.43 -0.10 -1.86
CA PRO A 77 -9.64 0.19 -0.67
C PRO A 77 -10.43 1.09 0.28
N PHE A 78 -10.45 0.72 1.57
CA PHE A 78 -11.22 1.44 2.59
C PHE A 78 -10.65 2.84 2.91
N GLY A 79 -9.41 3.12 2.50
CA GLY A 79 -8.80 4.44 2.66
C GLY A 79 -8.35 4.73 4.11
N PRO A 80 -7.63 5.84 4.32
CA PRO A 80 -6.46 5.86 5.19
C PRO A 80 -6.71 5.31 6.61
N PRO A 81 -5.81 4.45 7.16
CA PRO A 81 -6.04 3.78 8.43
C PRO A 81 -6.46 4.72 9.56
N GLY A 82 -7.38 4.25 10.41
CA GLY A 82 -8.03 5.05 11.45
C GLY A 82 -7.07 5.84 12.36
N ARG A 83 -5.93 5.24 12.72
CA ARG A 83 -4.90 5.82 13.59
C ARG A 83 -4.09 6.98 13.01
N LEU A 84 -4.19 7.25 11.72
CA LEU A 84 -3.52 8.42 11.14
C LEU A 84 -4.22 9.71 11.61
N SER A 85 -3.44 10.75 11.89
CA SER A 85 -3.98 12.08 12.14
C SER A 85 -4.66 12.64 10.89
N PHE A 86 -5.54 13.63 11.05
CA PHE A 86 -6.21 14.27 9.92
C PHE A 86 -5.23 14.76 8.84
N LEU A 87 -4.12 15.39 9.25
CA LEU A 87 -3.09 15.88 8.33
C LEU A 87 -2.41 14.73 7.57
N GLN A 88 -2.15 13.60 8.24
CA GLN A 88 -1.59 12.42 7.59
C GLN A 88 -2.57 11.78 6.61
N LYS A 89 -3.86 11.69 6.97
CA LYS A 89 -4.92 11.21 6.07
C LYS A 89 -5.02 12.10 4.82
N ARG A 90 -5.04 13.43 4.99
CA ARG A 90 -5.03 14.38 3.88
C ARG A 90 -3.78 14.23 3.00
N LYS A 91 -2.60 14.01 3.60
CA LYS A 91 -1.35 13.75 2.85
C LYS A 91 -1.42 12.46 2.03
N ALA A 92 -1.97 11.39 2.61
CA ALA A 92 -2.19 10.13 1.92
C ALA A 92 -3.12 10.30 0.71
N VAL A 93 -4.29 10.91 0.92
CA VAL A 93 -5.26 11.16 -0.16
C VAL A 93 -4.63 12.00 -1.27
N LYS A 94 -3.94 13.09 -0.94
CA LYS A 94 -3.24 13.92 -1.95
C LYS A 94 -2.25 13.10 -2.80
N ARG A 95 -1.48 12.19 -2.19
CA ARG A 95 -0.51 11.33 -2.92
C ARG A 95 -1.22 10.36 -3.86
N ILE A 96 -2.30 9.72 -3.39
CA ILE A 96 -3.10 8.80 -4.19
C ILE A 96 -3.76 9.56 -5.34
N SER A 97 -4.41 10.70 -5.09
CA SER A 97 -5.06 11.50 -6.12
C SER A 97 -4.09 12.01 -7.18
N ALA A 98 -2.88 12.43 -6.79
CA ALA A 98 -1.86 12.86 -7.74
C ALA A 98 -1.40 11.71 -8.64
N ALA A 99 -1.16 10.52 -8.07
CA ALA A 99 -0.82 9.33 -8.83
C ALA A 99 -1.96 8.92 -9.77
N PHE A 100 -3.19 8.87 -9.27
CA PHE A 100 -4.36 8.55 -10.08
C PHE A 100 -4.52 9.51 -11.26
N ARG A 101 -4.42 10.83 -11.01
CA ARG A 101 -4.49 11.83 -12.08
C ARG A 101 -3.39 11.61 -13.13
N SER A 102 -2.15 11.41 -12.69
CA SER A 102 -1.01 11.21 -13.60
C SER A 102 -1.19 9.99 -14.49
N GLU A 103 -1.71 8.90 -13.95
CA GLU A 103 -1.73 7.62 -14.67
C GLU A 103 -3.01 7.46 -15.50
N PHE A 104 -4.17 7.90 -15.01
CA PHE A 104 -5.47 7.65 -15.65
C PHE A 104 -6.03 8.87 -16.39
N LEU A 105 -5.77 10.09 -15.89
CA LEU A 105 -6.41 11.30 -16.41
C LEU A 105 -5.49 12.15 -17.31
N ALA A 106 -4.19 12.16 -17.04
CA ALA A 106 -3.22 12.97 -17.80
C ALA A 106 -2.75 12.30 -19.11
N VAL A 107 -3.14 11.05 -19.35
CA VAL A 107 -2.75 10.27 -20.55
C VAL A 107 -3.72 10.51 -21.73
N HIS A 108 -4.78 11.31 -21.54
CA HIS A 108 -5.85 11.55 -22.52
C HIS A 108 -5.98 13.04 -22.96
N LEU A 109 -4.92 13.84 -22.81
CA LEU A 109 -4.81 15.20 -23.37
C LEU A 109 -3.54 15.28 -24.23
#